data_AF-A0A369AXC2-F1
#
_entry.id   AF-A0A369AXC2-F1
#
_cell.length_a   1.000
_cell.length_b   1.000
_cell.length_c   1.000
_cell.angle_alpha   90.00
_cell.angle_beta   90.00
_cell.angle_gamma   90.00
#
_symmetry.space_group_name_H-M   'P 1'
#
loop_
_entity.id
_entity.type
_entity.pdbx_description
1 polymer ?
#
loop_
_entity_poly.entity_id
_entity_poly.type
_entity_poly.pdbx_seq_one_letter_code
_entity_poly.pdbx_strand_id
1 'polypeptide(L)'
;MIEGVNYLVDSYLPALRELTKERHVLDDLLTKKLANKDLVKLAYLQQTLTFFESATEGNIDVIEMLLSPKIDKSFSENEKSRLEDALIEAKQIAQMVQLEANIVNKISQIFDSIMNNNLNDTMKFLTVWSLALAIPTLITGFYGMNINLPVVDSEYGWLYLIIVSVLLITWMILSLKKNRKM
;
A
#
# COMPACT_ATOMS: atom_id res chain seq x y z
N MET A 1 -32.93 -20.17 22.30
CA MET A 1 -32.63 -19.93 20.87
C MET A 1 -32.25 -18.48 20.63
N ILE A 2 -33.05 -17.49 21.07
CA ILE A 2 -32.79 -16.05 20.86
C ILE A 2 -31.58 -15.54 21.65
N GLU A 3 -31.36 -16.02 22.88
CA GLU A 3 -30.12 -15.72 23.63
C GLU A 3 -28.85 -16.18 22.90
N GLY A 4 -28.94 -17.22 22.07
CA GLY A 4 -27.83 -17.67 21.22
C GLY A 4 -27.54 -16.72 20.06
N VAL A 5 -28.56 -16.04 19.54
CA VAL A 5 -28.41 -15.03 18.48
C VAL A 5 -27.69 -13.80 19.03
N ASN A 6 -28.15 -13.26 20.17
CA ASN A 6 -27.50 -12.11 20.80
C ASN A 6 -26.06 -12.43 21.19
N TYR A 7 -25.80 -13.60 21.80
CA TYR A 7 -24.44 -14.02 22.13
C TYR A 7 -23.54 -14.14 20.88
N LEU A 8 -24.08 -14.63 19.77
CA LEU A 8 -23.35 -14.68 18.50
C LEU A 8 -23.01 -13.28 18.00
N VAL A 9 -23.97 -12.36 17.97
CA VAL A 9 -23.76 -10.97 17.55
C VAL A 9 -22.71 -10.30 18.43
N ASP A 10 -22.82 -10.43 19.76
CA ASP A 10 -21.87 -9.88 20.73
C ASP A 10 -20.44 -10.44 20.56
N SER A 11 -20.32 -11.71 20.16
CA SER A 11 -19.01 -12.36 19.98
C SER A 11 -18.16 -11.76 18.84
N TYR A 12 -18.78 -11.03 17.90
CA TYR A 12 -18.06 -10.36 16.82
C TYR A 12 -17.34 -9.09 17.30
N LEU A 13 -17.80 -8.44 18.37
CA LEU A 13 -17.19 -7.20 18.88
C LEU A 13 -15.74 -7.40 19.36
N PRO A 14 -15.41 -8.41 20.19
CA PRO A 14 -14.03 -8.70 20.57
C PRO A 14 -13.13 -9.02 19.36
N ALA A 15 -13.64 -9.80 18.41
CA ALA A 15 -12.89 -10.15 17.20
C ALA A 15 -12.58 -8.91 16.35
N LEU A 16 -13.58 -8.05 16.13
CA LEU A 16 -13.42 -6.79 15.42
C LEU A 16 -12.38 -5.88 16.10
N ARG A 17 -12.41 -5.79 17.44
CA ARG A 17 -11.42 -5.02 18.20
C ARG A 17 -9.99 -5.52 17.98
N GLU A 18 -9.79 -6.83 17.81
CA GLU A 18 -8.47 -7.38 17.52
C GLU A 18 -8.02 -7.01 16.10
N LEU A 19 -8.91 -7.09 15.11
CA LEU A 19 -8.62 -6.63 13.74
C LEU A 19 -8.28 -5.13 13.71
N THR A 20 -8.99 -4.31 14.48
CA THR A 20 -8.70 -2.88 14.62
C THR A 20 -7.30 -2.63 15.20
N LYS A 21 -6.85 -3.44 16.17
CA LYS A 21 -5.48 -3.34 16.71
C LYS A 21 -4.44 -3.73 15.66
N GLU A 22 -4.64 -4.83 14.93
CA GLU A 22 -3.74 -5.24 13.87
C GLU A 22 -3.62 -4.17 12.77
N ARG A 23 -4.75 -3.56 12.39
CA ARG A 23 -4.75 -2.41 11.47
C ARG A 23 -3.91 -1.26 12.01
N HIS A 24 -4.04 -0.89 13.29
CA HIS A 24 -3.25 0.20 13.87
C HIS A 24 -1.74 -0.07 13.82
N VAL A 25 -1.32 -1.32 13.93
CA VAL A 25 0.09 -1.69 13.74
C VAL A 25 0.54 -1.42 12.31
N LEU A 26 -0.30 -1.72 11.30
CA LEU A 26 0.00 -1.42 9.90
C LEU A 26 0.01 0.08 9.59
N ASP A 27 -0.86 0.84 10.24
CA ASP A 27 -0.93 2.30 10.10
C ASP A 27 0.37 2.97 10.58
N ASP A 28 0.94 2.52 11.69
CA ASP A 28 2.24 3.02 12.20
C ASP A 28 3.41 2.76 11.22
N LEU A 29 3.29 1.74 10.37
CA LEU A 29 4.30 1.42 9.36
C LEU A 29 4.30 2.38 8.17
N LEU A 30 3.23 3.18 7.95
CA LEU A 30 3.17 4.18 6.87
C LEU A 30 4.30 5.21 6.96
N THR A 31 4.78 5.49 8.17
CA THR A 31 5.86 6.46 8.41
C THR A 31 7.26 5.83 8.40
N LYS A 32 7.34 4.51 8.25
CA LYS A 32 8.57 3.73 8.39
C LYS A 32 8.90 2.98 7.08
N LYS A 33 10.10 2.38 7.04
CA LYS A 33 10.51 1.56 5.90
C LYS A 33 9.72 0.24 5.90
N LEU A 34 8.91 0.06 4.86
CA LEU A 34 8.12 -1.15 4.62
C LEU A 34 9.01 -2.37 4.32
N ALA A 35 8.68 -3.51 4.92
CA ALA A 35 9.26 -4.81 4.57
C ALA A 35 8.21 -5.76 3.97
N ASN A 36 8.65 -6.75 3.20
CA ASN A 36 7.76 -7.72 2.54
C ASN A 36 6.81 -8.44 3.53
N LYS A 37 7.29 -8.72 4.74
CA LYS A 37 6.47 -9.34 5.81
C LYS A 37 5.26 -8.47 6.19
N ASP A 38 5.37 -7.15 6.06
CA ASP A 38 4.32 -6.22 6.42
C ASP A 38 3.24 -6.17 5.33
N LEU A 39 3.65 -6.29 4.06
CA LEU A 39 2.73 -6.46 2.93
C LEU A 39 1.94 -7.77 3.03
N VAL A 40 2.60 -8.85 3.45
CA VAL A 40 1.93 -10.14 3.68
C VAL A 40 0.91 -10.04 4.83
N LYS A 41 1.26 -9.37 5.93
CA LYS A 41 0.32 -9.12 7.04
C LYS A 41 -0.88 -8.28 6.60
N LEU A 42 -0.64 -7.23 5.80
CA LEU A 42 -1.70 -6.41 5.22
C LEU A 42 -2.64 -7.25 4.35
N ALA A 43 -2.11 -8.10 3.48
CA ALA A 43 -2.92 -8.97 2.63
C ALA A 43 -3.78 -9.95 3.45
N TYR A 44 -3.22 -10.55 4.52
CA TYR A 44 -3.99 -11.41 5.42
C TYR A 44 -5.10 -10.63 6.14
N LEU A 45 -4.80 -9.44 6.67
CA LEU A 45 -5.81 -8.62 7.35
C LEU A 45 -6.94 -8.23 6.40
N GLN A 46 -6.61 -7.84 5.16
CA GLN A 46 -7.60 -7.52 4.13
C GLN A 46 -8.49 -8.73 3.83
N GLN A 47 -7.89 -9.92 3.64
CA GLN A 47 -8.64 -11.16 3.41
C GLN A 47 -9.55 -11.50 4.59
N THR A 48 -9.05 -11.38 5.83
CA THR A 48 -9.83 -11.63 7.04
C THR A 48 -11.02 -10.68 7.12
N LEU A 49 -10.83 -9.38 6.86
CA LEU A 49 -11.93 -8.41 6.86
C LEU A 49 -12.96 -8.69 5.77
N THR A 50 -12.55 -9.12 4.58
CA THR A 50 -13.49 -9.55 3.52
C THR A 50 -14.35 -10.74 3.97
N PHE A 51 -13.74 -11.77 4.59
CA PHE A 51 -14.52 -12.88 5.14
C PHE A 51 -15.43 -12.43 6.28
N PHE A 52 -14.98 -11.49 7.10
CA PHE A 52 -15.75 -10.96 8.23
C PHE A 52 -16.96 -10.15 7.74
N GLU A 53 -16.80 -9.34 6.70
CA GLU A 53 -17.86 -8.59 6.02
C GLU A 53 -18.95 -9.54 5.54
N SER A 54 -18.59 -10.56 4.74
CA SER A 54 -19.53 -11.58 4.27
C SER A 54 -20.22 -12.33 5.40
N ALA A 55 -19.50 -12.65 6.49
CA ALA A 55 -20.09 -13.33 7.64
C ALA A 55 -21.09 -12.45 8.40
N THR A 56 -20.79 -11.15 8.55
CA THR A 56 -21.71 -10.21 9.21
C THR A 56 -22.97 -9.95 8.39
N GLU A 57 -22.85 -9.84 7.07
CA GLU A 57 -24.00 -9.73 6.16
C GLU A 57 -24.86 -10.99 6.20
N GLY A 58 -24.25 -12.17 6.13
CA GLY A 58 -24.97 -13.43 6.24
C GLY A 58 -25.73 -13.59 7.57
N ASN A 59 -25.17 -13.10 8.67
CA ASN A 59 -25.86 -13.10 9.96
C ASN A 59 -27.08 -12.16 9.96
N ILE A 60 -26.96 -10.98 9.33
CA ILE A 60 -28.09 -10.05 9.16
C ILE A 60 -29.21 -10.72 8.36
N ASP A 61 -28.89 -11.34 7.22
CA ASP A 61 -29.86 -12.03 6.36
C ASP A 61 -30.64 -13.11 7.13
N VAL A 62 -29.94 -13.88 7.97
CA VAL A 62 -30.57 -14.93 8.81
C VAL A 62 -31.50 -14.31 9.86
N ILE A 63 -31.09 -13.21 10.52
CA ILE A 63 -31.93 -12.54 11.51
C ILE A 63 -33.17 -11.92 10.85
N GLU A 64 -33.02 -11.29 9.67
CA GLU A 64 -34.13 -10.76 8.88
C GLU A 64 -35.08 -11.87 8.43
N MET A 65 -34.55 -13.02 8.03
CA MET A 65 -35.35 -14.19 7.69
C MET A 65 -36.15 -14.70 8.89
N LEU A 66 -35.56 -14.73 10.10
CA LEU A 66 -36.24 -15.11 11.34
C LEU A 66 -37.36 -14.16 11.75
N LEU A 67 -37.22 -12.87 11.46
CA LEU A 67 -38.26 -11.85 11.68
C LEU A 67 -39.33 -11.85 10.58
N SER A 68 -39.10 -12.56 9.47
CA SER A 68 -40.03 -12.59 8.35
C SER A 68 -41.36 -13.26 8.71
N PRO A 69 -42.52 -12.73 8.29
CA PRO A 69 -43.82 -13.36 8.50
C PRO A 69 -43.96 -14.74 7.81
N LYS A 70 -43.03 -15.09 6.93
CA LYS A 70 -43.00 -16.35 6.18
C LYS A 70 -42.45 -17.52 6.99
N ILE A 71 -41.67 -17.25 8.05
CA ILE A 71 -41.25 -18.29 8.98
C ILE A 71 -42.36 -18.44 10.01
N ASP A 72 -43.10 -19.55 9.91
CA ASP A 72 -44.17 -19.93 10.85
C ASP A 72 -43.55 -20.35 12.20
N LYS A 73 -43.06 -19.35 12.94
CA LYS A 73 -42.68 -19.48 14.35
C LYS A 73 -43.56 -18.52 15.13
N SER A 74 -44.33 -19.08 16.07
CA SER A 74 -45.09 -18.31 17.06
C SER A 74 -44.12 -17.69 18.08
N PHE A 75 -43.26 -16.78 17.63
CA PHE A 75 -42.50 -15.93 18.53
C PHE A 75 -43.47 -15.01 19.26
N SER A 76 -43.33 -14.93 20.58
CA SER A 76 -44.02 -13.92 21.38
C SER A 76 -43.57 -12.51 21.00
N GLU A 77 -44.37 -11.49 21.31
CA GLU A 77 -44.01 -10.09 21.02
C GLU A 77 -42.69 -9.67 21.69
N ASN A 78 -42.40 -10.17 22.89
CA ASN A 78 -41.11 -9.95 23.57
C ASN A 78 -39.94 -10.59 22.81
N GLU A 79 -40.14 -11.76 22.22
CA GLU A 79 -39.11 -12.46 21.45
C GLU A 79 -38.80 -11.76 20.13
N LYS A 80 -39.83 -11.22 19.46
CA LYS A 80 -39.65 -10.38 18.26
C LYS A 80 -38.88 -9.12 18.58
N SER A 81 -39.26 -8.39 19.63
CA SER A 81 -38.55 -7.18 20.06
C SER A 81 -37.06 -7.46 20.33
N ARG A 82 -36.72 -8.57 21.00
CA ARG A 82 -35.32 -8.95 21.23
C ARG A 82 -34.55 -9.26 19.94
N LEU A 83 -35.21 -9.87 18.95
CA LEU A 83 -34.61 -10.14 17.64
C LEU A 83 -34.42 -8.86 16.83
N GLU A 84 -35.32 -7.89 16.93
CA GLU A 84 -35.18 -6.56 16.31
C GLU A 84 -33.99 -5.81 16.89
N ASP A 85 -33.80 -5.84 18.22
CA ASP A 85 -32.61 -5.27 18.87
C ASP A 85 -31.32 -5.93 18.37
N ALA A 86 -31.30 -7.26 18.32
CA ALA A 86 -30.15 -8.02 17.80
C ALA A 86 -29.86 -7.71 16.32
N LEU A 87 -30.89 -7.47 15.51
CA LEU A 87 -30.75 -7.06 14.12
C LEU A 87 -30.09 -5.67 14.02
N ILE A 88 -30.48 -4.73 14.86
CA ILE A 88 -29.89 -3.38 14.91
C ILE A 88 -28.40 -3.49 15.27
N GLU A 89 -28.07 -4.27 16.31
CA GLU A 89 -26.68 -4.51 16.72
C GLU A 89 -25.86 -5.20 15.62
N ALA A 90 -26.41 -6.23 14.97
CA ALA A 90 -25.75 -6.93 13.87
C ALA A 90 -25.46 -5.98 12.68
N LYS A 91 -26.43 -5.11 12.32
CA LYS A 91 -26.25 -4.07 11.31
C LYS A 91 -25.15 -3.09 11.69
N GLN A 92 -25.10 -2.68 12.95
CA GLN A 92 -24.05 -1.80 13.45
C GLN A 92 -22.66 -2.46 13.33
N ILE A 93 -22.55 -3.74 13.70
CA ILE A 93 -21.30 -4.49 13.57
C ILE A 93 -20.87 -4.59 12.11
N ALA A 94 -21.76 -4.97 11.19
CA ALA A 94 -21.44 -5.04 9.76
C ALA A 94 -20.93 -3.70 9.21
N GLN A 95 -21.55 -2.58 9.60
CA GLN A 95 -21.07 -1.24 9.22
C GLN A 95 -19.66 -0.95 9.75
N MET A 96 -19.35 -1.35 10.99
CA MET A 96 -18.00 -1.19 11.53
C MET A 96 -16.99 -2.06 10.79
N VAL A 97 -17.34 -3.30 10.44
CA VAL A 97 -16.48 -4.19 9.63
C VAL A 97 -16.20 -3.58 8.25
N GLN A 98 -17.23 -3.05 7.58
CA GLN A 98 -17.08 -2.37 6.30
C GLN A 98 -16.13 -1.17 6.40
N LEU A 99 -16.27 -0.37 7.47
CA LEU A 99 -15.39 0.77 7.72
C LEU A 99 -13.93 0.31 7.85
N GLU A 100 -13.69 -0.75 8.63
CA GLU A 100 -12.36 -1.33 8.83
C GLU A 100 -11.76 -1.84 7.51
N ALA A 101 -12.53 -2.59 6.72
CA ALA A 101 -12.12 -3.07 5.39
C ALA A 101 -11.74 -1.90 4.47
N ASN A 102 -12.54 -0.83 4.46
CA ASN A 102 -12.27 0.37 3.68
C ASN A 102 -10.99 1.09 4.11
N ILE A 103 -10.70 1.15 5.42
CA ILE A 103 -9.46 1.77 5.92
C ILE A 103 -8.26 0.91 5.54
N VAL A 104 -8.32 -0.41 5.70
CA VAL A 104 -7.25 -1.34 5.30
C VAL A 104 -6.96 -1.24 3.79
N ASN A 105 -7.99 -1.13 2.96
CA ASN A 105 -7.83 -0.90 1.52
C ASN A 105 -7.11 0.44 1.22
N LYS A 106 -7.41 1.51 1.96
CA LYS A 106 -6.69 2.79 1.83
C LYS A 106 -5.23 2.67 2.24
N ILE A 107 -4.93 1.96 3.33
CA ILE A 107 -3.54 1.68 3.75
C ILE A 107 -2.80 0.95 2.63
N SER A 108 -3.41 -0.06 2.00
CA SER A 108 -2.82 -0.76 0.86
C SER A 108 -2.47 0.17 -0.29
N GLN A 109 -3.38 1.06 -0.68
CA GLN A 109 -3.13 2.03 -1.75
C GLN A 109 -1.97 2.99 -1.42
N ILE A 110 -1.82 3.37 -0.15
CA ILE A 110 -0.70 4.20 0.29
C ILE A 110 0.61 3.38 0.27
N PHE A 111 0.61 2.13 0.72
CA PHE A 111 1.77 1.25 0.64
C PHE A 111 2.24 1.08 -0.82
N ASP A 112 1.32 0.87 -1.75
CA ASP A 112 1.62 0.80 -3.19
C ASP A 112 2.25 2.10 -3.70
N SER A 113 1.72 3.25 -3.25
CA SER A 113 2.27 4.57 -3.59
C SER A 113 3.69 4.76 -3.06
N ILE A 114 3.96 4.34 -1.81
CA ILE A 114 5.30 4.39 -1.20
C ILE A 114 6.27 3.47 -1.95
N MET A 115 5.84 2.24 -2.29
CA MET A 115 6.66 1.29 -3.04
C MET A 115 7.01 1.83 -4.43
N ASN A 116 6.02 2.37 -5.15
CA ASN A 116 6.25 2.99 -6.45
C ASN A 116 7.16 4.21 -6.35
N ASN A 117 7.05 5.02 -5.30
CA ASN A 117 7.98 6.11 -5.07
C ASN A 117 9.42 5.60 -4.82
N ASN A 118 9.58 4.56 -4.01
CA ASN A 118 10.88 3.94 -3.75
C ASN A 118 11.50 3.33 -5.02
N LEU A 119 10.70 2.70 -5.87
CA LEU A 119 11.13 2.19 -7.18
C LEU A 119 11.56 3.34 -8.09
N ASN A 120 10.77 4.41 -8.17
CA ASN A 120 11.10 5.60 -8.95
C ASN A 120 12.41 6.25 -8.46
N ASP A 121 12.63 6.31 -7.15
CA ASP A 121 13.86 6.86 -6.58
C ASP A 121 15.07 5.96 -6.84
N THR A 122 14.90 4.64 -6.79
CA THR A 122 15.94 3.66 -7.15
C THR A 122 16.30 3.75 -8.65
N MET A 123 15.29 3.82 -9.52
CA MET A 123 15.46 3.99 -10.96
C MET A 123 16.20 5.28 -11.30
N LYS A 124 15.85 6.40 -10.64
CA LYS A 124 16.56 7.67 -10.78
C LYS A 124 18.02 7.54 -10.35
N PHE A 125 18.27 6.91 -9.22
CA PHE A 125 19.63 6.68 -8.73
C PHE A 125 20.47 5.89 -9.74
N LEU A 126 19.96 4.74 -10.20
CA LEU A 126 20.65 3.91 -11.19
C LEU A 126 20.85 4.64 -12.53
N THR A 127 19.85 5.38 -13.00
CA THR A 127 19.94 6.15 -14.26
C THR A 127 21.02 7.23 -14.18
N VAL A 128 21.07 7.99 -13.08
CA VAL A 128 22.10 9.03 -12.88
C VAL A 128 23.49 8.42 -12.85
N TRP A 129 23.67 7.30 -12.13
CA TRP A 129 24.95 6.59 -12.10
C TRP A 129 25.35 6.04 -13.47
N SER A 130 24.42 5.43 -14.19
CA SER A 130 24.66 4.91 -15.53
C SER A 130 25.11 6.01 -16.49
N LEU A 131 24.43 7.17 -16.48
CA LEU A 131 24.81 8.31 -17.33
C LEU A 131 26.15 8.92 -16.92
N ALA A 132 26.41 9.03 -15.61
CA ALA A 132 27.67 9.53 -15.09
C ALA A 132 28.86 8.65 -15.51
N LEU A 133 28.69 7.32 -15.58
CA LEU A 133 29.70 6.39 -16.08
C LEU A 133 29.79 6.36 -17.61
N ALA A 134 28.68 6.59 -18.32
CA ALA A 134 28.65 6.59 -19.78
C ALA A 134 29.47 7.73 -20.39
N ILE A 135 29.45 8.94 -19.79
CA ILE A 135 30.16 10.12 -20.33
C ILE A 135 31.69 9.88 -20.43
N PRO A 136 32.41 9.48 -19.36
CA PRO A 136 33.84 9.18 -19.46
C PRO A 136 34.12 7.99 -20.38
N THR A 137 33.25 6.98 -20.40
CA THR A 137 33.40 5.79 -21.26
C THR A 137 33.32 6.15 -22.74
N LEU A 138 32.40 7.03 -23.13
CA LEU A 138 32.31 7.52 -24.51
C LEU A 138 33.55 8.34 -24.89
N ILE A 139 33.99 9.24 -24.02
CA ILE A 139 35.15 10.11 -24.26
C ILE A 139 36.44 9.26 -24.40
N THR A 140 36.66 8.31 -23.50
CA THR A 140 37.79 7.38 -23.56
C THR A 140 37.68 6.42 -24.75
N GLY A 141 36.46 5.99 -25.11
CA GLY A 141 36.20 5.18 -26.29
C GLY A 141 36.61 5.86 -27.59
N PHE A 142 36.19 7.11 -27.82
CA PHE A 142 36.62 7.89 -29.00
C PHE A 142 38.14 8.09 -29.04
N TYR A 143 38.77 8.30 -27.88
CA TYR A 143 40.22 8.41 -27.80
C TYR A 143 40.93 7.09 -28.13
N GLY A 144 40.42 5.97 -27.63
CA GLY A 144 40.94 4.63 -27.94
C GLY A 144 40.82 4.23 -29.41
N MET A 145 40.01 4.94 -30.21
CA MET A 145 39.85 4.70 -31.65
C MET A 145 40.97 5.33 -32.51
N ASN A 146 42.06 5.86 -31.91
CA ASN A 146 43.18 6.49 -32.61
C ASN A 146 42.73 7.55 -33.64
N ILE A 147 41.68 8.30 -33.31
CA ILE A 147 41.18 9.39 -34.16
C ILE A 147 42.07 10.60 -33.90
N ASN A 148 42.72 11.14 -34.94
CA ASN A 148 43.51 12.37 -34.86
C ASN A 148 42.61 13.55 -34.48
N LEU A 149 42.55 13.84 -33.19
CA LEU A 149 41.85 14.98 -32.63
C LEU A 149 42.88 16.08 -32.33
N PRO A 150 42.78 17.28 -32.93
CA PRO A 150 43.80 18.33 -32.81
C PRO A 150 44.03 18.87 -31.38
N VAL A 151 43.14 18.54 -30.43
CA VAL A 151 43.21 18.95 -29.02
C VAL A 151 44.01 17.93 -28.17
N VAL A 152 44.30 16.75 -28.70
CA VAL A 152 44.72 15.58 -27.93
C VAL A 152 46.22 15.26 -28.10
N ASP A 153 46.87 15.77 -29.15
CA ASP A 153 48.31 15.60 -29.38
C ASP A 153 49.22 16.45 -28.45
N SER A 154 48.64 17.13 -27.46
CA SER A 154 49.40 17.87 -26.44
C SER A 154 49.76 17.00 -25.24
N GLU A 155 50.88 17.29 -24.58
CA GLU A 155 51.37 16.58 -23.37
C GLU A 155 50.34 16.55 -22.23
N TYR A 156 49.35 17.44 -22.25
CA TYR A 156 48.27 17.58 -21.27
C TYR A 156 46.87 17.22 -21.82
N GLY A 157 46.75 16.59 -22.99
CA GLY A 157 45.47 16.24 -23.61
C GLY A 157 44.57 15.37 -22.71
N TRP A 158 45.16 14.47 -21.93
CA TRP A 158 44.46 13.64 -20.94
C TRP A 158 43.76 14.47 -19.83
N LEU A 159 44.36 15.60 -19.44
CA LEU A 159 43.86 16.48 -18.38
C LEU A 159 42.67 17.30 -18.90
N TYR A 160 42.72 17.74 -20.15
CA TYR A 160 41.60 18.37 -20.84
C TYR A 160 40.37 17.44 -20.93
N LEU A 161 40.58 16.15 -21.24
CA LEU A 161 39.49 15.15 -21.29
C LEU A 161 38.79 14.96 -19.95
N ILE A 162 39.56 14.93 -18.85
CA ILE A 162 39.01 14.85 -17.49
C ILE A 162 38.16 16.09 -17.20
N ILE A 163 38.66 17.28 -17.51
CA ILE A 163 37.93 18.55 -17.28
C ILE A 163 36.62 18.56 -18.06
N VAL A 164 36.64 18.21 -19.35
CA VAL A 164 35.43 18.16 -20.18
C VAL A 164 34.44 17.11 -19.65
N SER A 165 34.92 15.93 -19.27
CA SER A 165 34.07 14.87 -18.68
C SER A 165 33.37 15.34 -17.41
N VAL A 166 34.12 15.97 -16.49
CA VAL A 166 33.58 16.51 -15.24
C VAL A 166 32.58 17.62 -15.53
N LEU A 167 32.86 18.55 -16.46
CA LEU A 167 31.93 19.61 -16.84
C LEU A 167 30.61 19.06 -17.38
N LEU A 168 30.66 18.06 -18.27
CA LEU A 168 29.47 17.42 -18.84
C LEU A 168 28.64 16.69 -17.78
N ILE A 169 29.27 15.94 -16.88
CA ILE A 169 28.59 15.27 -15.76
C ILE A 169 27.94 16.31 -14.84
N THR A 170 28.65 17.39 -14.52
CA THR A 170 28.14 18.45 -13.62
C THR A 170 26.96 19.17 -14.27
N TRP A 171 27.05 19.51 -15.55
CA TRP A 171 25.96 20.12 -16.33
C TRP A 171 24.73 19.21 -16.39
N MET A 172 24.93 17.91 -16.62
CA MET A 172 23.86 16.91 -16.63
C MET A 172 23.14 16.82 -15.29
N ILE A 173 23.88 16.72 -14.17
CA ILE A 173 23.31 16.65 -12.82
C ILE A 173 22.49 17.92 -12.51
N LEU A 174 23.00 19.10 -12.88
CA LEU A 174 22.29 20.37 -12.69
C LEU A 174 21.01 20.45 -13.52
N SER A 175 21.05 19.98 -14.77
CA SER A 175 19.88 19.93 -15.67
C SER A 175 18.79 19.02 -15.10
N LEU A 176 19.14 17.82 -14.62
CA LEU A 176 18.22 16.88 -13.99
C LEU A 176 17.61 17.45 -12.69
N LYS A 177 18.37 18.24 -11.92
CA LYS A 177 17.87 18.91 -10.71
C LYS A 177 16.91 20.07 -11.04
N LYS A 178 17.13 20.80 -12.13
CA LYS A 178 16.30 21.94 -12.56
C LYS A 178 14.92 21.49 -13.05
N ASN A 179 14.85 20.41 -13.82
CA ASN A 179 13.57 19.83 -14.29
C ASN A 179 12.73 19.18 -13.18
N ARG A 180 13.21 19.21 -11.93
CA ARG A 180 12.56 18.64 -10.74
C ARG A 180 11.71 19.66 -9.95
N LYS A 181 11.72 20.94 -10.34
CA LYS A 181 10.99 22.06 -9.68
C LYS A 181 9.74 22.53 -10.45
N MET A 182 9.41 21.91 -11.58
CA MET A 182 8.10 21.99 -12.23
C MET A 182 7.33 20.72 -11.93
#